data_AF-A0A964KQS6-F1
#
_entry.id   AF-A0A964KQS6-F1
#
_cell.length_a   1.000
_cell.length_b   1.000
_cell.length_c   1.000
_cell.angle_alpha   90.00
_cell.angle_beta   90.00
_cell.angle_gamma   90.00
#
_symmetry.space_group_name_H-M   'P 1'
#
loop_
_entity.id
_entity.type
_entity.pdbx_description
1 polymer ?
#
loop_
_entity_poly.entity_id
_entity_poly.type
_entity_poly.pdbx_seq_one_letter_code
_entity_poly.pdbx_strand_id
1 'polypeptide(L)'
;MSISRKQAQDYAETVLSRPRSDYQVTLKRGKGGTTLLHNGRAVTKCHASRVGVVQAIYMARALGVDLPPQGGSVRAEVPGGVLYRAVAVSTLDLRRPEARQVLAQLLATAQMQRTGMGSQAE
;
A
#
# COMPACT_ATOMS: atom_id res chain seq x y z
N MET A 1 -0.48 -5.82 19.97
CA MET A 1 0.86 -5.20 19.98
C MET A 1 0.97 -4.19 18.85
N SER A 2 1.41 -2.97 19.15
CA SER A 2 1.64 -1.92 18.16
C SER A 2 3.08 -2.04 17.65
N ILE A 3 3.28 -2.51 16.42
CA ILE A 3 4.60 -2.52 15.76
C ILE A 3 5.00 -1.07 15.45
N SER A 4 6.26 -0.71 15.69
CA SER A 4 6.76 0.63 15.39
C SER A 4 6.84 0.88 13.87
N ARG A 5 6.77 2.15 13.45
CA ARG A 5 6.90 2.51 12.02
C ARG A 5 8.23 2.05 11.43
N LYS A 6 9.32 2.14 12.21
CA LYS A 6 10.65 1.68 11.81
C LYS A 6 10.65 0.18 11.52
N GLN A 7 10.15 -0.63 12.45
CA GLN A 7 10.09 -2.10 12.24
C GLN A 7 9.22 -2.50 11.05
N ALA A 8 8.12 -1.77 10.80
CA ALA A 8 7.30 -2.02 9.61
C ALA A 8 8.07 -1.68 8.32
N GLN A 9 8.81 -0.57 8.32
CA GLN A 9 9.65 -0.16 7.19
C GLN A 9 10.80 -1.15 6.93
N ASP A 10 11.53 -1.58 7.96
CA ASP A 10 12.59 -2.59 7.83
C ASP A 10 12.04 -3.89 7.23
N TYR A 11 10.82 -4.28 7.64
CA TYR A 11 10.14 -5.42 7.07
C TYR A 11 9.71 -5.20 5.62
N ALA A 12 9.20 -4.01 5.28
CA ALA A 12 8.84 -3.67 3.91
C ALA A 12 10.04 -3.76 2.97
N GLU A 13 11.20 -3.24 3.38
CA GLU A 13 12.44 -3.35 2.61
C GLU A 13 12.88 -4.80 2.43
N THR A 14 12.75 -5.63 3.47
CA THR A 14 13.02 -7.08 3.38
C THR A 14 12.09 -7.80 2.41
N VAL A 15 10.80 -7.43 2.38
CA VAL A 15 9.81 -8.02 1.46
C VAL A 15 10.09 -7.58 0.02
N LEU A 16 10.40 -6.29 -0.18
CA LEU A 16 10.61 -5.69 -1.49
C LEU A 16 11.98 -6.04 -2.11
N SER A 17 12.98 -6.40 -1.30
CA SER A 17 14.29 -6.85 -1.80
C SER A 17 14.27 -8.25 -2.40
N ARG A 18 13.18 -9.01 -2.22
CA ARG A 18 13.02 -10.37 -2.72
C ARG A 18 12.05 -10.38 -3.90
N PRO A 19 12.51 -10.35 -5.15
CA PRO A 19 11.64 -10.27 -6.31
C PRO A 19 10.67 -11.45 -6.37
N ARG A 20 9.38 -11.16 -6.63
CA ARG A 20 8.31 -12.12 -6.86
C ARG A 20 7.37 -11.61 -7.95
N SER A 21 6.67 -12.53 -8.61
CA SER A 21 5.57 -12.21 -9.54
C SER A 21 4.49 -11.40 -8.83
N ASP A 22 4.08 -11.88 -7.66
CA ASP A 22 2.96 -11.35 -6.89
C ASP A 22 3.24 -11.43 -5.37
N TYR A 23 2.46 -10.64 -4.63
CA TYR A 23 2.42 -10.63 -3.18
C TYR A 23 0.97 -10.66 -2.73
N GLN A 24 0.67 -11.62 -1.86
CA GLN A 24 -0.60 -11.64 -1.13
C GLN A 24 -0.52 -10.65 0.04
N VAL A 25 -1.33 -9.61 -0.03
CA VAL A 25 -1.40 -8.57 0.99
C VAL A 25 -2.80 -8.45 1.55
N THR A 26 -2.89 -7.98 2.80
CA THR A 26 -4.16 -7.68 3.46
C THR A 26 -4.16 -6.23 3.92
N LEU A 27 -5.09 -5.45 3.40
CA LEU A 27 -5.34 -4.10 3.88
C LEU A 27 -6.38 -4.17 4.99
N LYS A 28 -5.99 -3.82 6.22
CA LYS A 28 -6.86 -3.88 7.41
C LYS A 28 -7.07 -2.49 7.99
N ARG A 29 -8.33 -2.10 8.20
CA ARG A 29 -8.67 -0.80 8.81
C ARG A 29 -9.15 -1.00 10.24
N GLY A 30 -8.37 -0.53 11.21
CA GLY A 30 -8.71 -0.56 12.62
C GLY A 30 -9.06 0.81 13.19
N LYS A 31 -9.26 0.89 14.51
CA LYS A 31 -9.47 2.16 15.23
C LYS A 31 -8.27 3.11 15.12
N GLY A 32 -7.04 2.55 15.16
CA GLY A 32 -5.80 3.33 15.11
C GLY A 32 -5.27 3.67 13.72
N GLY A 33 -6.05 3.41 12.66
CA GLY A 33 -5.66 3.64 11.26
C GLY A 33 -5.70 2.37 10.42
N THR A 34 -5.05 2.43 9.25
CA THR A 34 -5.06 1.36 8.25
C THR A 34 -3.67 0.75 8.15
N THR A 35 -3.58 -0.57 8.24
CA THR A 35 -2.33 -1.33 8.17
C THR A 35 -2.33 -2.20 6.93
N LEU A 36 -1.24 -2.15 6.17
CA LEU A 36 -0.97 -3.11 5.11
C LEU A 36 -0.15 -4.28 5.68
N LEU A 37 -0.64 -5.49 5.49
CA LEU A 37 -0.05 -6.72 6.01
C LEU A 37 0.44 -7.60 4.87
N HIS A 38 1.57 -8.27 5.08
CA HIS A 38 2.05 -9.38 4.27
C HIS A 38 2.42 -10.51 5.22
N ASN A 39 1.89 -11.72 5.01
CA ASN A 39 2.05 -12.88 5.91
C ASN A 39 1.77 -12.55 7.40
N GLY A 40 0.71 -11.78 7.65
CA GLY A 40 0.31 -11.36 9.01
C GLY A 40 1.20 -10.29 9.65
N ARG A 41 2.28 -9.86 8.99
CA ARG A 41 3.22 -8.85 9.49
C ARG A 41 2.98 -7.50 8.82
N ALA A 42 3.09 -6.42 9.60
CA ALA A 42 2.89 -5.06 9.09
C ALA A 42 4.02 -4.64 8.16
N VAL A 43 3.66 -4.30 6.92
CA VAL A 43 4.54 -3.70 5.90
C VAL A 43 4.52 -2.18 6.07
N THR A 44 3.35 -1.58 6.21
CA THR A 44 3.21 -0.14 6.49
C THR A 44 1.90 0.14 7.21
N LYS A 45 1.78 1.36 7.76
CA LYS A 45 0.59 1.84 8.47
C LYS A 45 0.34 3.31 8.18
N CYS A 46 -0.89 3.63 7.80
CA CYS A 46 -1.42 4.99 7.77
C CYS A 46 -2.20 5.27 9.06
N HIS A 47 -1.87 6.33 9.78
CA HIS A 47 -2.54 6.67 11.05
C HIS A 47 -3.99 7.15 10.83
N ALA A 48 -4.81 7.13 11.88
CA ALA A 48 -6.21 7.59 11.82
C ALA A 48 -6.37 9.13 11.71
N SER A 49 -5.29 9.88 11.51
CA SER A 49 -5.36 11.32 11.26
C SER A 49 -6.01 11.61 9.90
N ARG A 50 -6.48 12.85 9.68
CA ARG A 50 -7.08 13.24 8.37
C ARG A 50 -6.15 12.92 7.20
N VAL A 51 -4.87 13.28 7.31
CA VAL A 51 -3.85 12.98 6.29
C VAL A 51 -3.63 11.47 6.15
N GLY A 52 -3.59 10.73 7.26
CA GLY A 52 -3.40 9.29 7.21
C GLY A 52 -4.59 8.54 6.60
N VAL A 53 -5.82 9.03 6.78
CA VAL A 53 -6.99 8.49 6.06
C VAL A 53 -6.84 8.71 4.55
N VAL A 54 -6.42 9.90 4.12
CA VAL A 54 -6.18 10.19 2.70
C VAL A 54 -5.06 9.30 2.13
N GLN A 55 -3.95 9.13 2.85
CA GLN A 55 -2.90 8.18 2.47
C GLN A 55 -3.44 6.75 2.36
N ALA A 56 -4.31 6.32 3.28
CA ALA A 56 -4.91 4.99 3.23
C ALA A 56 -5.81 4.79 2.00
N ILE A 57 -6.59 5.82 1.61
CA ILE A 57 -7.41 5.79 0.40
C ILE A 57 -6.52 5.63 -0.84
N TYR A 58 -5.46 6.43 -0.95
CA TYR A 58 -4.56 6.32 -2.09
C TYR A 58 -3.75 5.02 -2.10
N MET A 59 -3.39 4.49 -0.92
CA MET A 59 -2.75 3.18 -0.81
C MET A 59 -3.70 2.08 -1.29
N ALA A 60 -4.99 2.12 -0.91
CA ALA A 60 -6.00 1.18 -1.42
C ALA A 60 -6.13 1.28 -2.95
N ARG A 61 -6.19 2.51 -3.48
CA ARG A 61 -6.22 2.77 -4.93
C ARG A 61 -4.97 2.27 -5.66
N ALA A 62 -3.79 2.38 -5.04
CA ALA A 62 -2.56 1.81 -5.58
C ALA A 62 -2.62 0.28 -5.66
N LEU A 63 -3.23 -0.36 -4.65
CA LEU A 63 -3.46 -1.81 -4.64
C LEU A 63 -4.59 -2.26 -5.59
N GLY A 64 -5.42 -1.33 -6.07
CA GLY A 64 -6.57 -1.65 -6.92
C GLY A 64 -7.77 -2.19 -6.14
N VAL A 65 -7.88 -1.86 -4.85
CA VAL A 65 -9.01 -2.25 -3.99
C VAL A 65 -9.63 -1.02 -3.33
N ASP A 66 -10.85 -1.18 -2.84
CA ASP A 66 -11.48 -0.16 -1.99
C ASP A 66 -10.90 -0.17 -0.58
N LEU A 67 -10.90 0.99 0.06
CA LEU A 67 -10.54 1.08 1.46
C LEU A 67 -11.64 0.40 2.29
N PRO A 68 -11.34 -0.66 3.07
CA PRO A 68 -12.37 -1.34 3.84
C PRO A 68 -13.01 -0.42 4.88
N PRO A 69 -14.25 -0.72 5.32
CA PRO A 69 -14.86 -0.03 6.45
C PRO A 69 -14.05 -0.25 7.72
N GLN A 70 -14.29 0.58 8.74
CA GLN A 70 -13.60 0.42 10.02
C GLN A 70 -13.95 -0.94 10.65
N GLY A 71 -12.93 -1.68 11.08
CA GLY A 71 -13.05 -3.06 11.56
C GLY A 71 -12.88 -4.11 10.46
N GLY A 72 -12.97 -3.72 9.18
CA GLY A 72 -12.86 -4.61 8.03
C GLY A 72 -11.44 -4.83 7.53
N SER A 73 -11.33 -5.78 6.60
CA SER A 73 -10.11 -6.05 5.84
C SER A 73 -10.44 -6.54 4.44
N VAL A 74 -9.56 -6.25 3.49
CA VAL A 74 -9.62 -6.79 2.12
C VAL A 74 -8.27 -7.42 1.77
N ARG A 75 -8.30 -8.57 1.08
CA ARG A 75 -7.11 -9.23 0.54
C ARG A 75 -6.93 -8.83 -0.92
N ALA A 76 -5.68 -8.69 -1.34
CA ALA A 76 -5.32 -8.43 -2.72
C ALA A 76 -4.05 -9.21 -3.07
N GLU A 77 -3.97 -9.66 -4.31
CA GLU A 77 -2.77 -10.19 -4.91
C GLU A 77 -2.23 -9.12 -5.86
N VAL A 78 -1.00 -8.65 -5.61
CA VAL A 78 -0.47 -7.49 -6.32
C VAL A 78 0.97 -7.73 -6.80
N PRO A 79 1.35 -7.20 -7.98
CA PRO A 79 2.73 -7.22 -8.43
C PRO A 79 3.68 -6.53 -7.44
N GLY A 80 4.95 -6.95 -7.39
CA GLY A 80 5.95 -6.33 -6.51
C GLY A 80 6.10 -4.82 -6.71
N GLY A 81 6.04 -4.36 -7.97
CA GLY A 81 6.07 -2.93 -8.27
C GLY A 81 4.83 -2.17 -7.76
N VAL A 82 3.68 -2.83 -7.65
CA VAL A 82 2.46 -2.24 -7.08
C VAL A 82 2.60 -2.14 -5.57
N LEU A 83 3.13 -3.19 -4.92
CA LEU A 83 3.43 -3.16 -3.48
C LEU A 83 4.41 -2.03 -3.13
N TYR A 84 5.50 -1.89 -3.89
CA TYR A 84 6.46 -0.80 -3.71
C TYR A 84 5.77 0.57 -3.70
N ARG A 85 4.87 0.80 -4.66
CA ARG A 85 4.14 2.06 -4.81
C ARG A 85 3.13 2.28 -3.69
N ALA A 86 2.44 1.23 -3.24
CA ALA A 86 1.54 1.30 -2.10
C ALA A 86 2.30 1.70 -0.81
N VAL A 87 3.50 1.14 -0.59
CA VAL A 87 4.38 1.54 0.52
C VAL A 87 4.81 3.00 0.37
N ALA A 88 5.27 3.42 -0.81
CA ALA A 88 5.67 4.81 -1.05
C ALA A 88 4.52 5.82 -0.82
N VAL A 89 3.30 5.49 -1.25
CA VAL A 89 2.11 6.33 -1.01
C VAL A 89 1.84 6.50 0.49
N SER A 90 2.02 5.44 1.28
CA SER A 90 1.78 5.48 2.73
C SER A 90 2.76 6.38 3.49
N THR A 91 3.97 6.60 2.96
CA THR A 91 5.03 7.39 3.59
C THR A 91 5.14 8.81 3.03
N LEU A 92 4.51 9.09 1.88
CA LEU A 92 4.53 10.37 1.20
C LEU A 92 3.89 11.49 2.05
N ASP A 93 4.60 12.61 2.23
CA ASP A 93 4.07 13.77 2.94
C ASP A 93 3.09 14.56 2.06
N LEU A 94 1.82 14.17 2.11
CA LEU A 94 0.74 14.80 1.34
C LEU A 94 0.42 16.24 1.76
N ARG A 95 1.05 16.78 2.80
CA ARG A 95 0.91 18.20 3.17
C ARG A 95 1.67 19.11 2.22
N ARG A 96 2.65 18.56 1.51
CA ARG A 96 3.45 19.28 0.53
C ARG A 96 2.73 19.30 -0.82
N PRO A 97 2.59 20.46 -1.48
CA PRO A 97 1.90 20.54 -2.77
C PRO A 97 2.60 19.71 -3.86
N GLU A 98 3.93 19.59 -3.81
CA GLU A 98 4.74 18.80 -4.75
C GLU A 98 4.43 17.31 -4.67
N ALA A 99 3.97 16.82 -3.50
CA ALA A 99 3.59 15.43 -3.32
C ALA A 99 2.44 15.01 -4.25
N ARG A 100 1.63 15.96 -4.74
CA ARG A 100 0.54 15.66 -5.68
C ARG A 100 1.04 15.08 -6.99
N GLN A 101 2.15 15.60 -7.52
CA GLN A 101 2.75 15.10 -8.77
C GLN A 101 3.35 13.71 -8.57
N VAL A 102 4.09 13.53 -7.47
CA VAL A 102 4.66 12.23 -7.09
C VAL A 102 3.55 11.18 -6.90
N LEU A 103 2.50 11.54 -6.17
CA LEU A 103 1.34 10.67 -5.96
C LEU A 103 0.68 10.27 -7.27
N ALA A 104 0.46 11.22 -8.18
CA ALA A 104 -0.15 10.95 -9.48
C ALA A 104 0.68 9.92 -10.27
N GLN A 105 2.00 10.09 -10.30
CA GLN A 105 2.90 9.16 -10.98
C GLN A 105 2.90 7.76 -10.34
N LEU A 106 2.92 7.69 -9.00
CA LEU A 106 2.86 6.43 -8.26
C LEU A 106 1.56 5.68 -8.58
N LEU A 107 0.42 6.38 -8.59
CA LEU A 107 -0.88 5.77 -8.89
C LEU A 107 -1.01 5.33 -10.35
N ALA A 108 -0.59 6.18 -11.30
CA ALA A 108 -0.62 5.85 -12.73
C ALA A 108 0.23 4.61 -13.03
N THR A 109 1.44 4.55 -12.47
CA THR A 109 2.32 3.41 -12.70
C THR A 109 1.83 2.14 -12.00
N ALA A 110 1.27 2.26 -10.79
CA ALA A 110 0.64 1.11 -10.13
C ALA A 110 -0.53 0.58 -10.97
N GLN A 111 -1.35 1.46 -11.55
CA GLN A 111 -2.44 1.06 -12.43
C GLN A 111 -1.93 0.31 -13.67
N MET A 112 -0.93 0.85 -14.37
CA MET A 112 -0.33 0.19 -15.54
C MET A 112 0.21 -1.21 -15.19
N GLN A 113 0.84 -1.36 -14.03
CA GLN A 113 1.39 -2.66 -13.61
C GLN A 113 0.32 -3.67 -13.19
N ARG A 114 -0.83 -3.23 -12.69
CA ARG A 114 -1.98 -4.13 -12.45
C ARG A 114 -2.60 -4.60 -13.76
N THR A 115 -2.68 -3.72 -14.77
CA THR A 115 -3.29 -4.07 -16.07
C THR A 115 -2.34 -4.85 -16.99
N GLY A 116 -1.02 -4.62 -16.89
CA GLY A 116 0.00 -5.29 -17.71
C GLY A 116 0.20 -6.79 -17.44
N MET A 117 -0.35 -7.31 -16.33
CA MET A 117 -0.39 -8.75 -16.07
C MET A 117 -1.55 -9.47 -16.78
N GLY A 118 -2.44 -8.73 -17.45
CA GLY A 118 -3.59 -9.27 -18.18
C GLY A 118 -3.35 -9.48 -19.68
N SER A 119 -2.15 -9.24 -20.22
CA SER A 119 -1.87 -9.29 -21.66
C SER A 119 -0.73 -10.23 -22.07
N GLN A 120 -0.41 -11.23 -21.25
CA GLN A 120 0.46 -12.36 -21.64
C GLN A 120 -0.27 -13.67 -21.38
N ALA A 121 -1.37 -13.86 -22.11
CA ALA A 121 -2.08 -15.11 -22.26
C ALA A 121 -2.75 -15.11 -23.63
N GLU A 122 -1.95 -15.02 -24.70
CA GLU A 122 -2.31 -15.39 -26.08
C GLU A 122 -1.04 -15.60 -26.90
#